data_AF-A0A7H4N8J5-F1
#
_entry.id   AF-A0A7H4N8J5-F1
#
_cell.length_a   1.000
_cell.length_b   1.000
_cell.length_c   1.000
_cell.angle_alpha   90.00
_cell.angle_beta   90.00
_cell.angle_gamma   90.00
#
_symmetry.space_group_name_H-M   'P 1'
#
loop_
_entity.id
_entity.type
_entity.pdbx_description
1 polymer ?
#
loop_
_entity_poly.entity_id
_entity_poly.type
_entity_poly.pdbx_seq_one_letter_code
_entity_poly.pdbx_strand_id
1 'polypeptide(L)'
;MSRTLEHFNYLHQIPELGFEEHKTSAYIGNALEAAGFQVQRNVGGTTGIVALLDSGKPGPVVALRADMDALGHIIDGRLEASPYLWS
;
A
#
# COMPACT_ATOMS: atom_id res chain seq x y z
N MET A 1 -18.38 10.58 -0.42
CA MET A 1 -17.84 9.53 -1.32
C MET A 1 -17.59 8.29 -0.47
N SER A 2 -17.40 7.08 -1.03
CA SER A 2 -16.97 5.94 -0.22
C SER A 2 -15.50 6.09 0.17
N ARG A 3 -15.12 5.77 1.42
CA ARG A 3 -13.71 5.75 1.87
C ARG A 3 -12.81 4.92 0.95
N THR A 4 -13.34 3.83 0.41
CA THR A 4 -12.63 2.99 -0.58
C THR A 4 -12.27 3.77 -1.84
N LEU A 5 -13.22 4.57 -2.37
CA LEU A 5 -12.98 5.38 -3.58
C LEU A 5 -12.02 6.54 -3.30
N GLU A 6 -12.04 7.10 -2.08
CA GLU A 6 -11.10 8.13 -1.65
C GLU A 6 -9.66 7.59 -1.62
N HIS A 7 -9.45 6.41 -1.02
CA HIS A 7 -8.13 5.76 -1.05
C HIS A 7 -7.70 5.40 -2.47
N PHE A 8 -8.60 4.83 -3.27
CA PHE A 8 -8.32 4.49 -4.66
C PHE A 8 -7.85 5.71 -5.45
N ASN A 9 -8.63 6.79 -5.45
CA ASN A 9 -8.32 8.00 -6.21
C ASN A 9 -7.01 8.65 -5.75
N TYR A 10 -6.72 8.65 -4.44
CA TYR A 10 -5.47 9.22 -3.95
C TYR A 10 -4.27 8.39 -4.38
N LEU A 11 -4.31 7.07 -4.20
CA LEU A 11 -3.21 6.18 -4.58
C LEU A 11 -2.90 6.29 -6.09
N HIS A 12 -3.92 6.39 -6.94
CA HIS A 12 -3.75 6.56 -8.39
C HIS A 12 -3.16 7.93 -8.79
N GLN A 13 -3.10 8.91 -7.88
CA GLN A 13 -2.40 10.18 -8.10
C GLN A 13 -0.91 10.12 -7.71
N ILE A 14 -0.48 9.07 -7.01
CA ILE A 14 0.89 8.88 -6.54
C ILE A 14 1.47 7.49 -6.92
N PRO A 15 1.39 7.06 -8.20
CA PRO A 15 1.95 5.77 -8.59
C PRO A 15 3.46 5.74 -8.35
N GLU A 16 3.95 4.66 -7.74
CA GLU A 16 5.37 4.43 -7.47
C GLU A 16 5.75 3.04 -7.97
N LEU A 17 6.96 2.90 -8.52
CA LEU A 17 7.46 1.62 -9.02
C LEU A 17 7.76 0.65 -7.87
N GLY A 18 7.88 -0.62 -8.22
CA GLY A 18 8.28 -1.68 -7.30
C GLY A 18 9.55 -1.33 -6.52
N PHE A 19 9.48 -1.49 -5.20
CA PHE A 19 10.51 -1.16 -4.20
C PHE A 19 10.80 0.35 -3.99
N GLU A 20 10.08 1.25 -4.66
CA GLU A 20 10.22 2.71 -4.53
C GLU A 20 8.96 3.38 -3.92
N GLU A 21 8.04 2.60 -3.36
CA GLU A 21 6.70 2.98 -2.88
C GLU A 21 6.72 3.77 -1.56
N HIS A 22 7.60 4.77 -1.44
CA HIS A 22 7.80 5.52 -0.21
C HIS A 22 6.55 6.31 0.22
N LYS A 23 5.89 7.01 -0.71
CA LYS A 23 4.68 7.80 -0.41
C LYS A 23 3.48 6.90 -0.20
N THR A 24 3.36 5.86 -1.01
CA THR A 24 2.28 4.87 -0.96
C THR A 24 2.33 4.09 0.36
N SER A 25 3.51 3.60 0.74
CA SER A 25 3.74 2.95 2.03
C SER A 25 3.44 3.90 3.20
N ALA A 26 3.92 5.14 3.14
CA ALA A 26 3.63 6.14 4.17
C ALA A 26 2.11 6.33 4.36
N TYR A 27 1.38 6.51 3.25
CA TYR A 27 -0.07 6.71 3.23
C TYR A 27 -0.84 5.50 3.77
N ILE A 28 -0.56 4.29 3.27
CA ILE A 28 -1.24 3.06 3.69
C ILE A 28 -1.01 2.81 5.19
N GLY A 29 0.24 2.93 5.65
CA GLY A 29 0.54 2.74 7.06
C GLY A 29 -0.19 3.75 7.95
N ASN A 30 -0.28 5.03 7.55
CA ASN A 30 -1.00 6.05 8.32
C ASN A 30 -2.51 5.73 8.39
N ALA A 31 -3.08 5.28 7.27
CA ALA A 31 -4.49 4.90 7.22
C ALA A 31 -4.79 3.68 8.11
N LEU A 32 -3.90 2.69 8.13
CA LEU A 32 -4.02 1.50 8.98
C LEU A 32 -3.86 1.83 10.47
N GLU A 33 -2.88 2.65 10.83
CA GLU A 33 -2.71 3.17 12.21
C GLU A 33 -3.97 3.92 12.66
N ALA A 34 -4.51 4.82 11.82
CA ALA A 34 -5.74 5.54 12.11
C ALA A 34 -6.97 4.63 12.23
N ALA A 35 -6.95 3.46 11.58
CA ALA A 35 -7.98 2.44 11.69
C ALA A 35 -7.81 1.51 12.91
N GLY A 36 -6.78 1.72 13.73
CA GLY A 36 -6.53 0.98 14.97
C GLY A 36 -5.62 -0.25 14.84
N PHE A 37 -4.92 -0.40 13.72
CA PHE A 37 -3.94 -1.47 13.55
C PHE A 37 -2.61 -1.12 14.21
N GLN A 38 -1.92 -2.15 14.71
CA GLN A 38 -0.50 -2.08 15.04
C GLN A 38 0.29 -2.28 13.75
N VAL A 39 1.03 -1.25 13.33
CA VAL A 39 1.70 -1.24 12.02
C VAL A 39 3.21 -1.35 12.20
N GLN A 40 3.81 -2.35 11.55
CA GLN A 40 5.24 -2.48 11.35
C GLN A 40 5.58 -2.01 9.93
N ARG A 41 6.42 -0.98 9.84
CA ARG A 41 6.88 -0.40 8.57
C ARG A 41 8.30 -0.86 8.25
N ASN A 42 8.69 -0.65 7.00
CA ASN A 42 10.01 -0.96 6.46
C ASN A 42 10.42 -2.43 6.64
N VAL A 43 9.46 -3.34 6.47
CA VAL A 43 9.66 -4.77 6.70
C VAL A 43 10.69 -5.30 5.70
N GLY A 44 11.70 -6.03 6.20
CA GLY A 44 12.78 -6.54 5.37
C GLY A 44 13.71 -5.46 4.79
N GLY A 45 13.67 -4.24 5.31
CA GLY A 45 14.47 -3.12 4.80
C GLY A 45 13.94 -2.50 3.51
N THR A 46 12.70 -2.81 3.11
CA THR A 46 12.02 -2.25 1.92
C THR A 46 10.91 -1.28 2.33
N THR A 47 9.99 -0.94 1.43
CA THR A 47 8.76 -0.17 1.68
C THR A 47 7.62 -1.02 2.26
N GLY A 48 7.82 -2.32 2.45
CA GLY A 48 6.78 -3.25 2.91
C GLY A 48 6.20 -2.91 4.29
N ILE A 49 4.92 -3.24 4.47
CA ILE A 49 4.16 -3.02 5.71
C ILE A 49 3.50 -4.32 6.15
N VAL A 50 3.52 -4.58 7.45
CA VAL A 50 2.67 -5.59 8.10
C VAL A 50 1.81 -4.89 9.14
N ALA A 51 0.51 -5.14 9.13
CA ALA A 51 -0.43 -4.55 10.06
C ALA A 51 -1.25 -5.64 10.77
N LEU A 52 -1.33 -5.54 12.10
CA LEU A 52 -2.05 -6.48 12.95
C LEU A 52 -3.21 -5.77 13.66
N LEU A 53 -4.39 -6.37 13.59
CA LEU A 53 -5.53 -6.01 14.44
C LEU A 53 -5.90 -7.24 15.27
N ASP A 54 -5.53 -7.22 16.54
CA ASP A 54 -5.87 -8.27 17.48
C ASP A 54 -7.16 -7.90 18.24
N SER A 55 -8.16 -8.78 18.16
CA SER A 55 -9.43 -8.60 18.88
C SER A 55 -9.35 -9.01 20.36
N GLY A 56 -8.26 -9.66 20.77
CA GLY A 56 -8.07 -10.22 22.12
C GLY A 56 -8.93 -11.45 22.42
N LYS A 57 -9.63 -11.99 21.42
CA LYS A 57 -10.52 -13.14 21.55
C LYS A 57 -9.89 -14.37 20.88
N PRO A 58 -10.03 -15.58 21.46
CA PRO A 58 -9.55 -16.80 20.83
C PRO A 58 -10.33 -17.07 19.53
N GLY A 59 -9.62 -17.55 18.50
CA GLY A 59 -10.24 -17.86 17.20
C GLY A 59 -9.22 -18.00 16.08
N PRO A 60 -9.68 -18.25 14.84
CA PRO A 60 -8.82 -18.32 13.67
C PRO A 60 -8.24 -16.95 13.31
N VAL A 61 -7.06 -16.95 12.68
CA VAL A 61 -6.40 -15.76 12.14
C VAL A 61 -6.60 -15.72 10.63
N VAL A 62 -6.95 -14.55 10.09
CA VAL A 62 -7.02 -14.29 8.64
C VAL A 62 -5.96 -13.27 8.27
N ALA A 63 -5.22 -13.55 7.20
CA ALA A 63 -4.24 -12.64 6.62
C ALA A 63 -4.71 -12.19 5.23
N LEU A 64 -4.57 -10.89 4.96
CA LEU A 64 -4.72 -10.31 3.64
C LEU A 64 -3.35 -9.87 3.15
N ARG A 65 -3.05 -10.16 1.89
CA ARG A 65 -1.82 -9.73 1.21
C ARG A 65 -2.21 -9.08 -0.09
N ALA A 66 -1.63 -7.91 -0.34
CA ALA A 66 -1.76 -7.18 -1.58
C ALA A 66 -0.40 -6.55 -1.92
N ASP A 67 -0.15 -6.36 -3.20
CA ASP A 67 0.93 -5.51 -3.67
C ASP A 67 0.42 -4.07 -3.80
N MET A 68 1.35 -3.11 -3.80
CA MET A 68 1.04 -1.68 -3.79
C MET A 68 1.86 -0.90 -4.82
N ASP A 69 2.63 -1.59 -5.67
CA ASP A 69 3.39 -0.95 -6.72
C ASP A 69 2.56 -0.73 -7.98
N ALA A 70 2.90 0.34 -8.68
CA ALA A 70 2.44 0.60 -10.02
C ALA A 70 3.34 -0.14 -11.02
N LEU A 71 2.71 -0.71 -12.05
CA LEU A 71 3.43 -1.32 -13.17
C LEU A 71 4.14 -0.23 -13.99
N GLY A 72 5.37 -0.51 -14.41
CA GLY A 72 6.18 0.40 -15.19
C GLY A 72 5.95 0.30 -16.69
N HIS A 73 5.87 1.44 -17.38
CA HIS A 73 5.78 1.57 -18.84
C HIS A 73 6.97 2.32 -19.41
N ILE A 74 7.33 2.03 -20.66
CA ILE A 74 8.30 2.84 -21.39
C ILE A 74 7.56 3.96 -22.11
N ILE A 75 7.81 5.20 -21.71
CA ILE A 75 7.28 6.43 -22.31
C ILE A 75 8.48 7.27 -22.75
N ASP A 76 8.55 7.59 -24.04
CA ASP A 76 9.66 8.36 -24.63
C ASP A 76 11.07 7.85 -24.26
N GLY A 77 11.20 6.53 -24.16
CA GLY A 77 12.47 5.86 -23.84
C GLY A 77 12.84 5.82 -22.35
N ARG A 78 11.91 6.20 -21.45
CA ARG A 78 12.10 6.16 -19.99
C ARG A 78 11.09 5.24 -19.33
N LEU A 79 11.51 4.56 -18.27
CA LEU A 79 10.62 3.78 -17.42
C LEU A 79 9.86 4.74 -16.49
N GLU A 80 8.54 4.72 -16.56
CA GLU A 80 7.65 5.54 -15.74
C GLU A 80 6.55 4.69 -15.10
N ALA A 81 6.15 5.04 -13.88
CA ALA A 81 5.08 4.35 -13.15
C ALA A 81 3.72 4.64 -13.77
N SER A 82 2.92 3.60 -14.04
CA SER A 82 1.58 3.75 -14.60
C SER A 82 0.58 4.20 -13.52
N PRO A 83 -0.16 5.31 -13.72
CA PRO A 83 -1.23 5.69 -12.80
C PRO A 83 -2.45 4.76 -12.89
N TYR A 84 -2.52 3.89 -13.90
CA TYR A 84 -3.71 3.08 -14.20
C TYR A 84 -3.50 1.58 -14.08
N LEU A 85 -2.26 1.12 -13.90
CA LEU A 85 -1.91 -0.30 -13.84
C LEU A 85 -1.07 -0.55 -12.61
N TRP A 86 -1.55 -1.47 -11.77
CA TRP A 86 -1.01 -1.85 -10.48
C TRP A 86 -0.91 -3.37 -10.41
N SER A 87 0.05 -3.88 -9.65
CA SER A 87 0.28 -5.32 -9.42
C SER A 87 -0.73 -5.96 -8.47
#